data_AF-A0A261BBL0-F1
#
_entry.id   AF-A0A261BBL0-F1
#
_cell.length_a   1.000
_cell.length_b   1.000
_cell.length_c   1.000
_cell.angle_alpha   90.00
_cell.angle_beta   90.00
_cell.angle_gamma   90.00
#
_symmetry.space_group_name_H-M   'P 1'
#
loop_
_entity.id
_entity.type
_entity.pdbx_description
1 polymer ?
#
loop_
_entity_poly.entity_id
_entity_poly.type
_entity_poly.pdbx_seq_one_letter_code
_entity_poly.pdbx_strand_id
1 'polypeptide(L)'
;MKFFISKSSSTSSNPLMLKITSEDFCHFKETMQNMKKQNMNASDMHLKTSETIYQITVEVATRAIHMLEKVMRRGVCEYKVGSKTDRLLASYNKTYEEYKEMLLKMEIMLEPAKTDFVIECWLKLKKDSAQKAALKHKERRKEKSQENSISNRQKIIREFSD
;
A
#
# COMPACT_ATOMS: atom_id res chain seq x y z
N MET A 1 10.46 6.36 3.87
CA MET A 1 9.15 6.93 4.28
C MET A 1 8.14 5.79 4.40
N LYS A 2 7.45 5.70 5.55
CA LYS A 2 6.47 4.65 5.84
C LYS A 2 5.08 5.14 5.39
N PHE A 3 4.52 4.55 4.34
CA PHE A 3 3.13 4.80 3.94
C PHE A 3 2.23 3.84 4.70
N PHE A 4 1.71 4.31 5.83
CA PHE A 4 0.52 3.72 6.43
C PHE A 4 -0.65 4.57 5.96
N ILE A 5 -1.62 3.94 5.28
CA ILE A 5 -2.99 4.45 5.35
C ILE A 5 -3.34 4.32 6.83
N SER A 6 -3.18 5.41 7.57
CA SER A 6 -3.61 5.50 8.95
C SER A 6 -5.09 5.16 8.94
N LYS A 7 -5.45 3.97 9.45
CA LYS A 7 -6.79 3.77 9.99
C LYS A 7 -6.86 4.65 11.23
N SER A 8 -7.09 5.93 11.02
CA SER A 8 -7.37 6.90 12.06
C SER A 8 -8.57 6.39 12.82
N SER A 9 -8.37 6.02 14.08
CA SER A 9 -9.42 5.67 15.01
C SER A 9 -10.23 6.92 15.33
N SER A 10 -11.48 7.00 14.86
CA SER A 10 -12.64 7.55 15.59
C SER A 10 -13.90 7.48 14.72
N THR A 11 -15.02 7.10 15.35
CA THR A 11 -16.37 6.80 14.81
C THR A 11 -16.47 5.64 13.83
N SER A 12 -17.10 4.55 14.29
CA SER A 12 -17.72 3.44 13.54
C SER A 12 -17.75 3.64 12.01
N SER A 13 -16.63 3.38 11.32
CA SER A 13 -16.62 3.37 9.87
C SER A 13 -17.22 2.04 9.43
N ASN A 14 -18.40 2.09 8.82
CA ASN A 14 -19.03 0.93 8.22
C ASN A 14 -17.95 0.15 7.43
N PRO A 15 -17.70 -1.13 7.73
CA PRO A 15 -16.61 -1.90 7.08
C PRO A 15 -16.78 -2.03 5.56
N LEU A 16 -17.95 -1.62 5.04
CA LEU A 16 -18.29 -1.54 3.62
C LEU A 16 -17.91 -0.18 2.97
N MET A 17 -17.28 0.74 3.70
CA MET A 17 -16.89 2.06 3.20
C MET A 17 -15.38 2.27 3.28
N LEU A 18 -14.82 2.80 2.20
CA LEU A 18 -13.44 3.26 2.07
C LEU A 18 -13.42 4.78 2.10
N LYS A 19 -12.63 5.37 3.00
CA LYS A 19 -12.52 6.82 3.13
C LYS A 19 -11.17 7.28 2.58
N ILE A 20 -11.20 8.29 1.71
CA ILE A 20 -10.00 9.06 1.34
C ILE A 20 -10.06 10.35 2.16
N THR A 21 -9.08 10.57 3.03
CA THR A 21 -9.02 11.77 3.87
C THR A 21 -8.25 12.92 3.22
N SER A 22 -8.30 14.10 3.83
CA SER A 22 -7.45 15.25 3.47
C SER A 22 -5.97 14.91 3.59
N GLU A 23 -5.59 14.15 4.62
CA GLU A 23 -4.21 13.74 4.86
C GLU A 23 -3.73 12.79 3.75
N ASP A 24 -4.56 11.81 3.37
CA ASP A 24 -4.28 10.92 2.23
C ASP A 24 -4.04 11.75 0.96
N PHE A 25 -4.85 12.79 0.74
CA PHE A 25 -4.73 13.65 -0.43
C PHE A 25 -3.44 14.48 -0.45
N CYS A 26 -3.01 15.01 0.70
CA CYS A 26 -1.72 15.67 0.86
C CYS A 26 -0.57 14.71 0.54
N HIS A 27 -0.61 13.49 1.08
CA HIS A 27 0.39 12.47 0.80
C HIS A 27 0.40 12.04 -0.67
N PHE A 28 -0.75 11.99 -1.35
CA PHE A 28 -0.81 11.71 -2.79
C PHE A 28 -0.10 12.80 -3.60
N LYS A 29 -0.25 14.09 -3.24
CA LYS A 29 0.47 15.18 -3.90
C LYS A 29 1.99 15.06 -3.74
N GLU A 30 2.46 14.83 -2.52
CA GLU A 30 3.88 14.64 -2.22
C GLU A 30 4.45 13.44 -2.98
N THR A 31 3.73 12.31 -2.95
CA THR A 31 4.10 11.09 -3.64
C THR A 31 4.21 11.33 -5.15
N MET A 32 3.24 12.03 -5.74
CA MET A 32 3.24 12.34 -7.17
C MET A 32 4.44 13.21 -7.57
N GLN A 33 4.78 14.23 -6.76
CA GLN A 33 5.96 15.07 -7.02
C GLN A 33 7.25 14.26 -6.95
N ASN A 34 7.39 13.40 -5.93
CA ASN A 34 8.54 12.52 -5.80
C ASN A 34 8.67 11.55 -6.99
N MET A 35 7.56 10.95 -7.43
CA MET A 35 7.53 10.09 -8.61
C MET A 35 8.00 10.83 -9.87
N LYS A 36 7.50 12.05 -10.10
CA LYS A 36 7.92 12.87 -11.25
C LYS A 36 9.42 13.16 -11.22
N LYS A 37 9.96 13.52 -10.05
CA LYS A 37 11.42 13.73 -9.89
C LYS A 37 12.21 12.47 -10.20
N GLN A 38 11.82 11.32 -9.65
CA GLN A 38 12.53 10.05 -9.89
C GLN A 38 12.40 9.58 -11.35
N ASN A 39 11.27 9.87 -12.00
CA ASN A 39 11.08 9.59 -13.43
C ASN A 39 12.06 10.38 -14.31
N MET A 40 12.28 11.66 -13.99
CA MET A 40 13.28 12.49 -14.67
C MET A 40 14.69 11.94 -14.44
N ASN A 41 15.04 11.61 -13.18
CA ASN A 41 16.33 11.00 -12.86
C ASN A 41 16.57 9.70 -13.64
N ALA A 42 15.58 8.81 -13.70
CA ALA A 42 15.68 7.56 -14.45
C ALA A 42 15.85 7.82 -15.95
N SER A 43 15.12 8.80 -16.51
CA SER A 43 15.26 9.21 -17.92
C SER A 43 16.68 9.72 -18.22
N ASP A 44 17.22 10.57 -17.35
CA ASP A 44 18.58 11.10 -17.48
C ASP A 44 19.65 10.01 -17.40
N MET A 45 19.46 9.03 -16.50
CA MET A 45 20.36 7.89 -16.39
C MET A 45 20.27 6.99 -17.61
N HIS A 46 19.07 6.72 -18.13
CA HIS A 46 18.91 5.96 -19.37
C HIS A 46 19.63 6.64 -20.54
N LEU A 47 19.52 7.96 -20.67
CA LEU A 47 20.24 8.72 -21.70
C LEU A 47 21.76 8.58 -21.59
N LYS A 48 22.29 8.49 -20.36
CA LYS A 48 23.74 8.37 -20.11
C LYS A 48 24.28 6.96 -20.30
N THR A 49 23.53 5.94 -19.86
CA THR A 49 24.04 4.56 -19.78
C THR A 49 23.41 3.63 -20.81
N SER A 50 22.27 4.01 -21.40
CA SER A 50 21.43 3.18 -22.27
C SER A 50 20.98 1.85 -21.64
N GLU A 51 21.05 1.72 -20.30
CA GLU A 51 20.62 0.49 -19.65
C GLU A 51 19.09 0.38 -19.59
N THR A 52 18.59 -0.82 -19.84
CA THR A 52 17.16 -1.14 -19.90
C THR A 52 16.45 -0.95 -18.56
N ILE A 53 17.18 -1.08 -17.44
CA ILE A 53 16.58 -0.92 -16.10
C ILE A 53 16.00 0.48 -15.89
N TYR A 54 16.67 1.51 -16.42
CA TYR A 54 16.22 2.88 -16.32
C TYR A 54 15.01 3.13 -17.22
N GLN A 55 15.00 2.57 -18.44
CA GLN A 55 13.84 2.64 -19.34
C GLN A 55 12.59 2.01 -18.72
N ILE A 56 12.72 0.78 -18.18
CA ILE A 56 11.61 0.10 -17.51
C ILE A 56 11.13 0.91 -16.30
N THR A 57 12.05 1.53 -15.55
CA THR A 57 11.70 2.39 -14.42
C THR A 57 10.88 3.60 -14.86
N VAL A 58 11.23 4.23 -16.00
CA VAL A 58 10.46 5.35 -16.57
C VAL A 58 9.04 4.91 -16.97
N GLU A 59 8.91 3.76 -17.63
CA GLU A 59 7.60 3.23 -18.04
C GLU A 59 6.71 2.95 -16.83
N VAL A 60 7.24 2.27 -15.81
CA VAL A 60 6.51 1.94 -14.59
C VAL A 60 6.14 3.21 -13.81
N ALA A 61 7.07 4.17 -13.68
CA ALA A 61 6.81 5.45 -13.04
C ALA A 61 5.71 6.24 -13.74
N THR A 62 5.75 6.29 -15.08
CA THR A 62 4.72 6.97 -15.90
C THR A 62 3.34 6.36 -15.68
N ARG A 63 3.23 5.02 -15.66
CA ARG A 63 1.97 4.33 -15.33
C ARG A 63 1.50 4.65 -13.92
N ALA A 64 2.38 4.60 -12.92
CA ALA A 64 2.06 4.87 -11.52
C ALA A 64 1.55 6.31 -11.32
N ILE A 65 2.23 7.30 -11.93
CA ILE A 65 1.84 8.71 -11.90
C ILE A 65 0.43 8.88 -12.49
N HIS A 66 0.18 8.30 -13.67
CA HIS A 66 -1.12 8.41 -14.32
C HIS A 66 -2.25 7.80 -13.49
N MET A 67 -1.99 6.69 -12.79
CA MET A 67 -2.97 6.08 -11.89
C MET A 67 -3.20 6.92 -10.63
N LEU A 68 -2.15 7.49 -10.06
CA LEU A 68 -2.27 8.39 -8.91
C LEU A 68 -3.07 9.65 -9.27
N GLU A 69 -2.84 10.23 -10.45
CA GLU A 69 -3.64 11.34 -10.95
C GLU A 69 -5.13 10.97 -11.04
N LYS A 70 -5.45 9.75 -11.51
CA LYS A 70 -6.84 9.27 -11.53
C LYS A 70 -7.42 9.13 -10.14
N VAL A 71 -6.65 8.66 -9.16
CA VAL A 71 -7.08 8.58 -7.74
C VAL A 71 -7.36 9.98 -7.21
N MET A 72 -6.44 10.93 -7.43
CA MET A 72 -6.59 12.31 -6.97
C MET A 72 -7.79 13.02 -7.60
N ARG A 73 -8.16 12.73 -8.86
CA ARG A 73 -9.38 13.28 -9.48
C ARG A 73 -10.67 12.87 -8.78
N ARG A 74 -10.67 11.79 -7.98
CA ARG A 74 -11.85 11.38 -7.20
C ARG A 74 -12.08 12.32 -6.02
N GLY A 75 -11.00 12.77 -5.37
CA GLY A 75 -11.07 13.67 -4.22
C GLY A 75 -11.44 12.99 -2.90
N VAL A 76 -11.44 13.81 -1.84
CA VAL A 76 -11.74 13.43 -0.46
C VAL A 76 -13.22 13.05 -0.35
N CYS A 77 -13.52 11.78 -0.07
CA CYS A 77 -14.88 11.28 0.10
C CYS A 77 -14.88 9.89 0.72
N GLU A 78 -16.07 9.42 1.09
CA GLU A 78 -16.34 8.03 1.44
C GLU A 78 -16.93 7.29 0.23
N TYR A 79 -16.31 6.18 -0.13
CA TYR A 79 -16.66 5.35 -1.26
C TYR A 79 -17.07 3.97 -0.79
N LYS A 80 -18.03 3.36 -1.48
CA LYS A 80 -18.39 1.96 -1.22
C LYS A 80 -17.22 1.03 -1.58
N VAL A 81 -16.93 0.06 -0.72
CA VAL A 81 -16.02 -1.06 -1.03
C VAL A 81 -16.59 -1.83 -2.23
N GLY A 82 -15.75 -2.22 -3.18
CA GLY A 82 -16.13 -2.82 -4.46
C GLY A 82 -16.53 -1.82 -5.56
N SER A 83 -16.63 -0.53 -5.23
CA SER A 83 -16.91 0.53 -6.22
C SER A 83 -15.78 0.69 -7.25
N LYS A 84 -16.05 1.46 -8.31
CA LYS A 84 -15.04 1.84 -9.30
C LYS A 84 -13.83 2.54 -8.65
N THR A 85 -14.06 3.35 -7.61
CA THR A 85 -12.98 4.04 -6.88
C THR A 85 -12.14 3.06 -6.06
N ASP A 86 -12.77 2.11 -5.38
CA ASP A 86 -12.07 1.08 -4.62
C ASP A 86 -11.16 0.23 -5.54
N ARG A 87 -11.70 -0.22 -6.69
CA ARG A 87 -10.92 -0.94 -7.70
C ARG A 87 -9.77 -0.10 -8.26
N LEU A 88 -9.99 1.19 -8.47
CA LEU A 88 -8.95 2.12 -8.92
C LEU A 88 -7.83 2.24 -7.88
N LEU A 89 -8.19 2.37 -6.59
CA LEU A 89 -7.23 2.45 -5.49
C LEU A 89 -6.41 1.17 -5.37
N ALA A 90 -7.06 0.00 -5.46
CA ALA A 90 -6.40 -1.29 -5.45
C ALA A 90 -5.43 -1.44 -6.64
N SER A 91 -5.85 -1.01 -7.82
CA SER A 91 -5.00 -1.02 -9.02
C SER A 91 -3.81 -0.09 -8.85
N TYR A 92 -4.02 1.13 -8.33
CA TYR A 92 -2.94 2.08 -8.04
C TYR A 92 -1.95 1.48 -7.04
N ASN A 93 -2.43 0.91 -5.93
CA ASN A 93 -1.55 0.30 -4.93
C ASN A 93 -0.70 -0.82 -5.53
N LYS A 94 -1.27 -1.66 -6.41
CA LYS A 94 -0.51 -2.70 -7.12
C LYS A 94 0.62 -2.10 -7.97
N THR A 95 0.30 -1.10 -8.79
CA THR A 95 1.31 -0.43 -9.64
C THR A 95 2.32 0.37 -8.81
N TYR A 96 1.93 0.89 -7.66
CA TYR A 96 2.83 1.60 -6.77
C TYR A 96 3.85 0.67 -6.11
N GLU A 97 3.46 -0.55 -5.74
CA GLU A 97 4.42 -1.55 -5.25
C GLU A 97 5.41 -1.97 -6.36
N GLU A 98 4.94 -2.18 -7.59
CA GLU A 98 5.83 -2.43 -8.75
C GLU A 98 6.83 -1.29 -8.96
N TYR A 99 6.37 -0.04 -8.87
CA TYR A 99 7.22 1.14 -8.94
C TYR A 99 8.31 1.16 -7.86
N LYS A 100 7.97 0.83 -6.61
CA LYS A 100 8.97 0.76 -5.52
C LYS A 100 10.02 -0.32 -5.78
N GLU A 101 9.60 -1.47 -6.29
CA GLU A 101 10.53 -2.54 -6.65
C GLU A 101 11.48 -2.11 -7.77
N MET A 102 10.99 -1.33 -8.75
CA MET A 102 11.85 -0.77 -9.80
C MET A 102 12.83 0.28 -9.29
N LEU A 103 12.39 1.18 -8.41
CA LEU A 103 13.30 2.15 -7.77
C LEU A 103 14.43 1.46 -7.02
N LEU A 104 14.12 0.40 -6.28
CA LEU A 104 15.14 -0.35 -5.55
C LEU A 104 16.17 -0.98 -6.49
N LYS A 105 15.72 -1.60 -7.58
CA LYS A 105 16.63 -2.18 -8.59
C LYS A 105 17.51 -1.11 -9.22
N MET A 106 16.94 0.07 -9.50
CA MET A 106 17.68 1.22 -10.02
C MET A 106 18.74 1.71 -9.01
N GLU A 107 18.41 1.76 -7.72
CA GLU A 107 19.32 2.18 -6.65
C GLU A 107 20.51 1.20 -6.50
N ILE A 108 20.24 -0.11 -6.58
CA ILE A 108 21.29 -1.14 -6.59
C ILE A 108 22.25 -0.95 -7.78
N MET A 109 21.72 -0.64 -8.96
CA MET A 109 22.54 -0.40 -10.16
C MET A 109 23.36 0.89 -10.08
N LEU A 110 22.81 1.93 -9.44
CA LEU A 110 23.49 3.21 -9.25
C LEU A 110 24.64 3.14 -8.24
N GLU A 111 24.49 2.35 -7.17
CA GLU A 111 25.50 2.22 -6.12
C GLU A 111 25.87 0.76 -5.83
N PRO A 112 26.63 0.09 -6.75
CA PRO A 112 27.00 -1.31 -6.58
C PRO A 112 27.72 -1.59 -5.26
N ALA A 113 28.52 -0.62 -4.79
CA ALA A 113 29.27 -0.71 -3.52
C ALA A 113 28.39 -0.72 -2.26
N LYS A 114 27.13 -0.26 -2.34
CA LYS A 114 26.16 -0.29 -1.22
C LYS A 114 25.05 -1.32 -1.42
N THR A 115 25.17 -2.17 -2.44
CA THR A 115 24.18 -3.19 -2.80
C THR A 115 23.79 -4.07 -1.61
N ASP A 116 24.78 -4.57 -0.85
CA ASP A 116 24.53 -5.46 0.29
C ASP A 116 23.67 -4.77 1.36
N PHE A 117 23.92 -3.49 1.64
CA PHE A 117 23.14 -2.70 2.58
C PHE A 117 21.71 -2.47 2.08
N VAL A 118 21.55 -2.14 0.79
CA VAL A 118 20.25 -1.91 0.16
C VAL A 118 19.42 -3.19 0.14
N ILE A 119 20.03 -4.34 -0.18
CA ILE A 119 19.42 -5.67 -0.12
C ILE A 119 19.01 -6.01 1.32
N GLU A 120 19.88 -5.79 2.30
CA GLU A 120 19.59 -6.06 3.70
C GLU A 120 18.39 -5.23 4.21
N CYS A 121 18.33 -3.95 3.83
CA CYS A 121 17.19 -3.08 4.14
C CYS A 121 15.88 -3.59 3.53
N TRP A 122 15.92 -4.08 2.29
CA TRP A 122 14.75 -4.66 1.62
C TRP A 122 14.28 -5.97 2.27
N LEU A 123 15.21 -6.87 2.60
CA LEU A 123 14.92 -8.12 3.29
C LEU A 123 14.30 -7.87 4.67
N LYS A 124 14.83 -6.91 5.43
CA LYS A 124 14.22 -6.46 6.69
C LYS A 124 12.80 -5.95 6.49
N LEU A 125 12.55 -5.14 5.47
CA LEU A 125 11.22 -4.60 5.18
C LEU A 125 10.19 -5.71 4.84
N LYS A 126 10.60 -6.73 4.08
CA LYS A 126 9.76 -7.90 3.76
C LYS A 126 9.50 -8.75 4.99
N LYS A 127 10.51 -8.98 5.85
CA LYS A 127 10.37 -9.72 7.11
C LYS A 127 9.40 -9.04 8.06
N ASP A 128 9.50 -7.73 8.24
CA ASP A 128 8.59 -6.95 9.08
C ASP A 128 7.15 -6.99 8.55
N SER A 129 7.00 -6.96 7.22
CA SER A 129 5.68 -7.07 6.57
C SER A 129 5.06 -8.45 6.76
N ALA A 130 5.87 -9.52 6.64
CA ALA A 130 5.44 -10.90 6.89
C ALA A 130 5.07 -11.14 8.36
N GLN A 131 5.86 -10.60 9.29
CA GLN A 131 5.56 -10.69 10.73
C GLN A 131 4.28 -9.95 11.09
N LYS A 132 4.05 -8.75 10.53
CA LYS A 132 2.77 -8.02 10.72
C LYS A 132 1.58 -8.77 10.14
N ALA A 133 1.72 -9.40 8.97
CA ALA A 133 0.66 -10.22 8.39
C ALA A 133 0.35 -11.45 9.26
N ALA A 134 1.38 -12.10 9.82
CA ALA A 134 1.23 -13.24 10.72
C ALA A 134 0.54 -12.85 12.05
N LEU A 135 0.90 -11.70 12.63
CA LEU A 135 0.26 -11.16 13.84
C LEU A 135 -1.22 -10.88 13.60
N LYS A 136 -1.55 -10.20 12.49
CA LYS A 136 -2.93 -9.89 12.10
C LYS A 136 -3.77 -11.15 11.85
N HIS A 137 -3.16 -12.21 11.32
CA HIS A 137 -3.80 -13.51 11.16
C HIS A 137 -4.06 -14.20 12.52
N LYS A 138 -3.12 -14.09 13.46
CA LYS A 138 -3.27 -14.62 14.83
C LYS A 138 -4.37 -13.89 15.60
N GLU A 139 -4.46 -12.57 15.46
CA GLU A 139 -5.54 -11.74 16.05
C GLU A 139 -6.92 -12.12 15.51
N ARG A 140 -7.07 -12.23 14.18
CA ARG A 140 -8.33 -12.69 13.56
C ARG A 140 -8.78 -14.07 14.04
N ARG A 141 -7.85 -14.98 14.34
CA ARG A 141 -8.20 -16.29 14.92
C ARG A 141 -8.71 -16.18 16.35
N LYS A 142 -8.14 -15.27 17.15
CA LYS A 142 -8.59 -15.02 18.53
C LYS A 142 -9.99 -14.38 18.57
N GLU A 143 -10.24 -13.41 17.70
CA GLU A 143 -11.55 -12.74 17.57
C GLU A 143 -12.65 -13.75 17.21
N LYS A 144 -12.42 -14.61 16.20
CA LYS A 144 -13.37 -15.68 15.82
C LYS A 144 -13.63 -16.67 16.94
N SER A 145 -12.61 -17.00 17.73
CA SER A 145 -12.76 -17.91 18.88
C SER A 145 -13.56 -17.25 20.01
N GLN A 146 -13.37 -15.95 20.24
CA GLN A 146 -14.16 -15.18 21.19
C GLN A 146 -15.62 -15.05 20.73
N GLU A 147 -15.88 -14.67 19.48
CA GLU A 147 -17.23 -14.60 18.92
C GLU A 147 -17.98 -15.95 19.04
N ASN A 148 -17.32 -17.07 18.73
CA ASN A 148 -17.93 -18.40 18.87
C ASN A 148 -18.22 -18.76 20.34
N SER A 149 -17.33 -18.40 21.27
CA SER A 149 -17.59 -18.63 22.70
C SER A 149 -18.74 -17.78 23.26
N ILE A 150 -18.85 -16.53 22.81
CA ILE A 150 -19.95 -15.62 23.17
C ILE A 150 -21.26 -16.13 22.57
N SER A 151 -21.25 -16.54 21.31
CA SER A 151 -22.41 -17.12 20.62
C SER A 151 -22.89 -18.42 21.28
N ASN A 152 -21.99 -19.32 21.67
CA ASN A 152 -22.35 -20.57 22.35
C ASN A 152 -22.94 -20.30 23.74
N ARG A 153 -22.39 -19.34 24.50
CA ARG A 153 -22.97 -18.93 25.79
C ARG A 153 -24.38 -18.35 25.63
N GLN A 154 -24.62 -17.53 24.62
CA GLN A 154 -25.96 -17.00 24.34
C GLN A 154 -26.95 -18.08 23.92
N LYS A 155 -26.50 -19.14 23.23
CA LYS A 155 -27.33 -20.28 22.86
C LYS A 155 -27.77 -21.10 24.08
N ILE A 156 -26.83 -21.41 24.97
CA ILE A 156 -27.10 -22.16 26.20
C ILE A 156 -28.09 -21.37 27.09
N ILE A 157 -27.94 -20.05 27.23
CA ILE A 157 -28.86 -19.24 28.03
C ILE A 157 -30.30 -19.28 27.47
N ARG A 158 -30.47 -19.34 26.15
CA ARG A 158 -31.82 -19.47 25.54
C ARG A 158 -32.43 -20.85 25.75
N GLU A 159 -31.64 -21.92 25.71
CA GLU A 159 -32.13 -23.30 25.91
C GLU A 159 -32.55 -23.62 27.36
N PHE A 160 -32.14 -22.78 28.33
CA PHE A 160 -32.52 -22.91 29.75
C PHE A 160 -33.58 -21.89 30.21
N SER A 161 -34.18 -21.13 29.28
CA SER A 161 -35.21 -20.11 29.57
C SER A 161 -36.62 -20.47 29.05
N ASP A 162 -36.80 -21.67 28.49
CA ASP A 162 -38.10 -22.29 28.15
C ASP A 162 -38.42 -23.40 29.18
#